data_AF-W8P6D7-F1
#
_entry.id   AF-W8P6D7-F1
#
_cell.length_a   1.000
_cell.length_b   1.000
_cell.length_c   1.000
_cell.angle_alpha   90.00
_cell.angle_beta   90.00
_cell.angle_gamma   90.00
#
_symmetry.space_group_name_H-M   'P 1'
#
loop_
_entity.id
_entity.type
_entity.pdbx_description
1 polymer ?
#
loop_
_entity_poly.entity_id
_entity_poly.type
_entity_poly.pdbx_seq_one_letter_code
_entity_poly.pdbx_strand_id
1 'polypeptide(L)'
;MKREDFIVMTAFLLMLEGYLSGNVLPGFLGLAMLIYLLLLRSSTEFAVSASAAFPEGPLEAGKEYLLELRVKNSGSIVRLRPEVSARGLSVEFPESFFVEGEEKTLAGRMKVLEKGEVSIERIALRVEEWRGLYFDELTLGGARFQAYPSLEELREEARVERNLRLAELYRTGRFFGLESLDFKDLREYQHGDDFRRIDWKASLRLGELIVREFLREDNVDVYIFLDNTREMRKGIRRAKIDYGSTLVLQLASALLDNYNVGLVVYDEVSAKLLPARKGQAQLEAIRRSLGIKHEEKAMSLRFEFSASVGSRAREFLKKVLPMMKGRKGSPGIFEALSLLKGPAFIILITDLSNPRNVYRAVSEARKRHRVLILSPNPILFYSGTLDEKTLERLYKAYEERERLIKRFNALVPTIDLGPSDYLREIARVM
;
A
#
# COMPACT_ATOMS: atom_id res chain seq x y z
N MET A 1 -6.84 -11.19 -48.71
CA MET A 1 -7.89 -11.87 -49.50
C MET A 1 -8.44 -13.01 -48.67
N LYS A 2 -9.76 -13.18 -48.64
CA LYS A 2 -10.35 -14.39 -48.04
C LYS A 2 -9.98 -15.59 -48.92
N ARG A 3 -9.84 -16.79 -48.35
CA ARG A 3 -9.54 -18.01 -49.14
C ARG A 3 -10.63 -18.28 -50.19
N GLU A 4 -11.86 -17.92 -49.87
CA GLU A 4 -13.00 -17.90 -50.81
C GLU A 4 -12.72 -17.04 -52.05
N ASP A 5 -12.30 -15.77 -51.88
CA ASP A 5 -12.05 -14.85 -52.99
C ASP A 5 -11.01 -15.42 -53.97
N PHE A 6 -9.99 -16.11 -53.44
CA PHE A 6 -8.97 -16.76 -54.26
C PHE A 6 -9.53 -17.94 -55.06
N ILE A 7 -10.37 -18.78 -54.44
CA ILE A 7 -11.01 -19.92 -55.11
C ILE A 7 -12.02 -19.45 -56.16
N VAL A 8 -12.80 -18.41 -55.87
CA VAL A 8 -13.75 -17.79 -56.81
C VAL A 8 -13.00 -17.18 -58.00
N MET A 9 -11.90 -16.45 -57.74
CA MET A 9 -11.07 -15.88 -58.80
C MET A 9 -10.41 -16.97 -59.65
N THR A 10 -9.91 -18.03 -59.02
CA THR A 10 -9.34 -19.19 -59.73
C THR A 10 -10.38 -19.91 -60.58
N ALA A 11 -11.59 -20.11 -60.05
CA ALA A 11 -12.70 -20.71 -60.79
C ALA A 11 -13.09 -19.84 -61.99
N PHE A 12 -13.14 -18.52 -61.84
CA PHE A 12 -13.43 -17.60 -62.93
C PHE A 12 -12.33 -17.60 -64.01
N LEU A 13 -11.06 -17.64 -63.60
CA LEU A 13 -9.92 -17.74 -64.52
C LEU A 13 -9.93 -19.06 -65.29
N LEU A 14 -10.27 -20.19 -64.65
CA LEU A 14 -10.41 -21.49 -65.31
C LEU A 14 -11.58 -21.51 -66.31
N MET A 15 -12.69 -20.84 -65.98
CA MET A 15 -13.81 -20.67 -66.91
C MET A 15 -13.43 -19.80 -68.11
N LEU A 16 -12.68 -18.72 -67.88
CA LEU A 16 -12.18 -17.85 -68.94
C LEU A 16 -11.16 -18.58 -69.83
N GLU A 17 -10.24 -19.34 -69.26
CA GLU A 17 -9.29 -20.18 -69.99
C GLU A 17 -10.02 -21.24 -70.83
N GLY A 18 -11.00 -21.93 -70.26
CA GLY A 18 -11.80 -22.92 -70.99
C GLY A 18 -12.54 -22.31 -72.18
N TYR A 19 -13.07 -21.08 -72.02
CA TYR A 19 -13.70 -20.34 -73.09
C TYR A 19 -12.71 -19.92 -74.19
N LEU A 20 -11.54 -19.39 -73.81
CA LEU A 20 -10.53 -18.90 -74.76
C LEU A 20 -9.78 -20.02 -75.49
N SER A 21 -9.54 -21.15 -74.82
CA SER A 21 -8.81 -22.30 -75.37
C SER A 21 -9.71 -23.26 -76.16
N GLY A 22 -11.03 -23.12 -76.07
CA GLY A 22 -11.99 -24.10 -76.62
C GLY A 22 -11.98 -25.45 -75.90
N ASN A 23 -11.27 -25.57 -74.77
CA ASN A 23 -11.23 -26.78 -73.96
C ASN A 23 -12.32 -26.71 -72.88
N VAL A 24 -13.21 -27.70 -72.86
CA VAL A 24 -14.32 -27.75 -71.89
C VAL A 24 -13.81 -28.09 -70.49
N LEU A 25 -12.66 -28.75 -70.36
CA LEU A 25 -12.17 -29.29 -69.09
C LEU A 25 -11.88 -28.19 -68.03
N PRO A 26 -11.13 -27.09 -68.31
CA PRO A 26 -10.95 -26.00 -67.36
C PRO A 26 -12.27 -25.33 -66.98
N GLY A 27 -13.17 -25.13 -67.94
CA GLY A 27 -14.49 -24.53 -67.70
C GLY A 27 -15.37 -25.37 -66.77
N PHE A 28 -15.38 -26.69 -66.95
CA PHE A 28 -16.09 -27.61 -66.07
C PHE A 28 -15.49 -27.64 -64.67
N LEU A 29 -14.15 -27.60 -64.55
CA LEU A 29 -13.45 -27.59 -63.27
C LEU A 29 -13.74 -26.31 -62.48
N GLY A 30 -13.75 -25.15 -63.15
CA GLY A 30 -14.17 -23.88 -62.56
C GLY A 30 -15.64 -23.90 -62.10
N LEU A 31 -16.55 -24.43 -62.91
CA LEU A 31 -17.96 -24.58 -62.52
C LEU A 31 -18.14 -25.52 -61.33
N ALA A 32 -17.45 -26.67 -61.31
CA ALA A 32 -17.48 -27.61 -60.20
C ALA A 32 -16.96 -26.99 -58.89
N MET A 33 -15.92 -26.15 -58.96
CA MET A 33 -15.41 -25.39 -57.81
C MET A 33 -16.45 -24.41 -57.27
N LEU A 34 -17.19 -23.70 -58.14
CA LEU A 34 -18.26 -22.79 -57.72
C LEU A 34 -19.44 -23.54 -57.09
N ILE A 35 -19.87 -24.66 -57.70
CA ILE A 35 -20.93 -25.51 -57.15
C ILE A 35 -20.51 -26.06 -55.79
N TYR A 36 -19.27 -26.51 -55.65
CA TYR A 36 -18.73 -26.99 -54.38
C TYR A 36 -18.76 -25.90 -53.30
N LEU A 37 -18.33 -24.68 -53.60
CA LEU A 37 -18.41 -23.55 -52.67
C LEU A 37 -19.85 -23.24 -52.25
N LEU A 38 -20.80 -23.27 -53.19
CA LEU A 38 -22.21 -22.97 -52.96
C LEU A 38 -22.86 -24.05 -52.08
N LEU A 39 -22.60 -25.33 -52.36
CA LEU A 39 -23.04 -26.44 -51.53
C LEU A 39 -22.48 -26.31 -50.11
N LEU A 40 -21.20 -25.99 -49.97
CA LEU A 40 -20.53 -25.83 -48.68
C LEU A 40 -21.07 -24.64 -47.88
N ARG A 41 -21.45 -23.55 -48.57
CA ARG A 41 -22.11 -22.40 -47.94
C ARG A 41 -23.52 -22.76 -47.44
N SER A 42 -24.26 -23.54 -48.23
CA SER A 42 -25.62 -23.96 -47.86
C SER A 42 -25.66 -24.98 -46.71
N SER A 43 -24.59 -25.75 -46.53
CA SER A 43 -24.49 -26.78 -45.47
C SER A 43 -23.92 -26.26 -44.16
N THR A 44 -23.41 -25.03 -44.11
CA THR A 44 -22.73 -24.49 -42.93
C THR A 44 -23.60 -23.45 -42.24
N GLU A 45 -24.19 -23.79 -41.10
CA GLU A 45 -24.92 -22.85 -40.26
C GLU A 45 -24.06 -22.39 -39.08
N PHE A 46 -23.75 -21.09 -39.05
CA PHE A 46 -23.02 -20.44 -37.95
C PHE A 46 -23.99 -20.01 -36.85
N ALA A 47 -24.47 -20.97 -36.05
CA ALA A 47 -25.33 -20.71 -34.89
C ALA A 47 -24.51 -20.75 -33.58
N VAL A 48 -23.54 -19.83 -33.46
CA VAL A 48 -22.62 -19.76 -32.32
C VAL A 48 -22.96 -18.54 -31.45
N SER A 49 -23.14 -18.78 -30.15
CA SER A 49 -23.19 -17.72 -29.14
C SER A 49 -22.05 -17.89 -28.14
N ALA A 50 -21.47 -16.80 -27.68
CA ALA A 50 -20.40 -16.84 -26.68
C ALA A 50 -20.59 -15.75 -25.63
N SER A 51 -20.09 -16.03 -24.42
CA SER A 51 -20.01 -15.08 -23.32
C SER A 51 -18.66 -15.22 -22.62
N ALA A 52 -18.13 -14.09 -22.14
CA ALA A 52 -16.89 -14.05 -21.38
C ALA A 52 -17.23 -13.76 -19.91
N ALA A 53 -16.73 -14.59 -19.00
CA ALA A 53 -16.74 -14.36 -17.57
C ALA A 53 -15.37 -13.82 -17.14
N PHE A 54 -15.39 -12.61 -16.60
CA PHE A 54 -14.20 -11.93 -16.11
C PHE A 54 -13.97 -12.26 -14.63
N PRO A 55 -12.72 -12.29 -14.17
CA PRO A 55 -12.42 -12.53 -12.76
C PRO A 55 -13.03 -11.43 -11.87
N GLU A 56 -13.62 -11.86 -10.75
CA GLU A 56 -14.18 -10.97 -9.73
C GLU A 56 -13.07 -10.48 -8.77
N GLY A 57 -13.00 -9.17 -8.56
CA GLY A 57 -12.13 -8.56 -7.55
C GLY A 57 -11.03 -7.64 -8.11
N PRO A 58 -10.27 -6.98 -7.21
CA PRO A 58 -9.17 -6.11 -7.60
C PRO A 58 -8.02 -6.93 -8.20
N LEU A 59 -7.56 -6.56 -9.39
CA LEU A 59 -6.43 -7.20 -10.04
C LEU A 59 -5.11 -6.69 -9.43
N GLU A 60 -4.09 -7.53 -9.36
CA GLU A 60 -2.75 -7.17 -8.91
C GLU A 60 -1.77 -7.22 -10.10
N ALA A 61 -0.93 -6.18 -10.23
CA ALA A 61 0.13 -6.14 -11.23
C ALA A 61 1.13 -7.29 -11.02
N GLY A 62 1.52 -7.96 -12.11
CA GLY A 62 2.44 -9.10 -12.08
C GLY A 62 1.78 -10.46 -11.86
N LYS A 63 0.51 -10.52 -11.43
CA LYS A 63 -0.22 -11.78 -11.20
C LYS A 63 -1.00 -12.25 -12.44
N GLU A 64 -1.24 -13.56 -12.47
CA GLU A 64 -2.04 -14.25 -13.48
C GLU A 64 -3.44 -14.58 -12.95
N TYR A 65 -4.44 -14.39 -13.81
CA TYR A 65 -5.86 -14.59 -13.54
C TYR A 65 -6.47 -15.45 -14.65
N LEU A 66 -7.50 -16.22 -14.32
CA LEU A 66 -8.24 -17.02 -15.29
C LEU A 66 -9.41 -16.23 -15.85
N LEU A 67 -9.57 -16.28 -17.17
CA LEU A 67 -10.72 -15.72 -17.89
C LEU A 67 -11.45 -16.88 -18.56
N GLU A 68 -12.74 -17.06 -18.27
CA GLU A 68 -13.53 -18.15 -18.85
C GLU A 68 -14.35 -17.66 -20.03
N LEU A 69 -14.25 -18.35 -21.15
CA LEU A 69 -15.01 -18.09 -22.35
C LEU A 69 -15.96 -19.27 -22.58
N ARG A 70 -17.26 -19.02 -22.43
CA ARG A 70 -18.31 -20.02 -22.64
C ARG A 70 -18.85 -19.87 -24.05
N VAL A 71 -18.81 -20.95 -24.82
CA VAL A 71 -19.30 -20.97 -26.19
C VAL A 71 -20.34 -22.06 -26.32
N LYS A 72 -21.47 -21.70 -26.92
CA LYS A 72 -22.53 -22.62 -27.28
C LYS A 72 -22.67 -22.63 -28.80
N ASN A 73 -22.54 -23.81 -29.38
CA ASN A 73 -22.76 -24.01 -30.81
C ASN A 73 -23.95 -24.94 -31.04
N SER A 74 -24.98 -24.45 -31.74
CA SER A 74 -26.12 -25.28 -32.17
C SER A 74 -26.13 -25.56 -33.68
N GLY A 75 -25.06 -25.17 -34.38
CA GLY A 75 -24.91 -25.36 -35.82
C GLY A 75 -23.85 -26.42 -36.16
N SER A 76 -23.22 -26.27 -37.32
CA SER A 76 -22.19 -27.20 -37.82
C SER A 76 -20.89 -27.15 -37.00
N ILE A 77 -20.01 -28.13 -37.13
CA ILE A 77 -18.68 -28.10 -36.51
C ILE A 77 -17.88 -26.87 -36.97
N VAL A 78 -17.44 -26.06 -36.00
CA VAL A 78 -16.66 -24.83 -36.26
C VAL A 78 -15.34 -24.86 -35.50
N ARG A 79 -14.34 -24.22 -36.08
CA ARG A 79 -13.05 -23.92 -35.44
C ARG A 79 -13.09 -22.48 -34.95
N LEU A 80 -12.84 -22.28 -33.66
CA LEU A 80 -12.83 -20.97 -33.03
C LEU A 80 -11.40 -20.51 -32.80
N ARG A 81 -11.12 -19.25 -33.17
CA ARG A 81 -9.87 -18.55 -32.84
C ARG A 81 -10.17 -17.27 -32.06
N PRO A 82 -9.83 -17.21 -30.78
CA PRO A 82 -9.96 -16.00 -29.98
C PRO A 82 -8.82 -15.02 -30.30
N GLU A 83 -9.17 -13.77 -30.56
CA GLU A 83 -8.26 -12.64 -30.71
C GLU A 83 -8.63 -11.58 -29.66
N VAL A 84 -7.66 -11.15 -28.86
CA VAL A 84 -7.91 -10.22 -27.74
C VAL A 84 -7.12 -8.93 -27.95
N SER A 85 -7.81 -7.79 -27.87
CA SER A 85 -7.19 -6.47 -27.73
C SER A 85 -7.31 -6.00 -26.30
N ALA A 86 -6.18 -5.77 -25.65
CA ALA A 86 -6.13 -5.30 -24.27
C ALA A 86 -5.03 -4.25 -24.06
N ARG A 87 -5.24 -3.40 -23.07
CA ARG A 87 -4.34 -2.31 -22.66
C ARG A 87 -3.90 -2.53 -21.21
N GLY A 88 -2.59 -2.66 -21.00
CA GLY A 88 -2.01 -2.95 -19.69
C GLY A 88 -2.18 -4.41 -19.22
N LEU A 89 -2.69 -5.30 -20.08
CA LEU A 89 -2.93 -6.72 -19.83
C LEU A 89 -2.36 -7.54 -21.00
N SER A 90 -1.85 -8.74 -20.71
CA SER A 90 -1.63 -9.80 -21.69
C SER A 90 -2.69 -10.88 -21.49
N VAL A 91 -3.40 -11.29 -22.54
CA VAL A 91 -4.41 -12.35 -22.47
C VAL A 91 -4.08 -13.39 -23.52
N GLU A 92 -3.86 -14.63 -23.08
CA GLU A 92 -3.54 -15.76 -23.94
C GLU A 92 -4.63 -16.83 -23.84
N PHE A 93 -5.13 -17.25 -24.99
CA PHE A 93 -6.02 -18.39 -25.14
C PHE A 93 -5.34 -19.48 -25.99
N PRO A 94 -5.78 -20.74 -25.90
CA PRO A 94 -5.38 -21.79 -26.83
C PRO A 94 -5.63 -21.41 -28.30
N GLU A 95 -4.67 -21.66 -29.19
CA GLU A 95 -4.64 -21.14 -30.57
C GLU A 95 -5.89 -21.45 -31.41
N SER A 96 -6.46 -22.64 -31.27
CA SER A 96 -7.76 -22.95 -31.87
C SER A 96 -8.39 -24.17 -31.21
N PHE A 97 -9.73 -24.19 -31.21
CA PHE A 97 -10.48 -25.33 -30.69
C PHE A 97 -11.74 -25.55 -31.51
N PHE A 98 -12.19 -26.81 -31.55
CA PHE A 98 -13.42 -27.20 -32.22
C PHE A 98 -14.58 -27.30 -31.23
N VAL A 99 -15.76 -26.92 -31.70
CA VAL A 99 -17.03 -27.02 -30.98
C VAL A 99 -18.09 -27.58 -31.93
N GLU A 100 -18.77 -28.64 -31.51
CA GLU A 100 -19.80 -29.34 -32.28
C GLU A 100 -21.01 -29.63 -31.40
N GLY A 101 -22.14 -28.94 -31.63
CA GLY A 101 -23.43 -29.23 -30.98
C GLY A 101 -23.50 -29.09 -29.44
N GLU A 102 -22.39 -28.77 -28.77
CA GLU A 102 -22.27 -28.73 -27.31
C GLU A 102 -21.83 -27.36 -26.77
N GLU A 103 -22.07 -27.14 -25.47
CA GLU A 103 -21.55 -25.99 -24.75
C GLU A 103 -20.14 -26.32 -24.21
N LYS A 104 -19.17 -25.47 -24.53
CA LYS A 104 -17.77 -25.65 -24.16
C LYS A 104 -17.26 -24.42 -23.44
N THR A 105 -16.60 -24.64 -22.31
CA THR A 105 -15.92 -23.58 -21.54
C THR A 105 -14.42 -23.67 -21.77
N LEU A 106 -13.81 -22.55 -22.13
CA LEU A 106 -12.38 -22.41 -22.36
C LEU A 106 -11.77 -21.46 -21.34
N ALA A 107 -10.68 -21.88 -20.68
CA ALA A 107 -9.93 -21.01 -19.80
C ALA A 107 -8.78 -20.32 -20.56
N GLY A 108 -8.78 -18.99 -20.55
CA GLY A 108 -7.67 -18.14 -20.96
C GLY A 108 -6.86 -17.66 -19.76
N ARG A 109 -5.56 -17.41 -19.96
CA ARG A 109 -4.67 -16.84 -18.96
C ARG A 109 -4.54 -15.34 -19.20
N MET A 110 -4.86 -14.55 -18.18
CA MET A 110 -4.72 -13.09 -18.19
C MET A 110 -3.63 -12.67 -17.21
N LYS A 111 -2.57 -12.01 -17.70
CA LYS A 111 -1.50 -11.44 -16.89
C LYS A 111 -1.58 -9.92 -16.87
N VAL A 112 -1.48 -9.33 -15.68
CA VAL A 112 -1.52 -7.88 -15.50
C VAL A 112 -0.11 -7.32 -15.62
N LEU A 113 0.14 -6.43 -16.59
CA LEU A 113 1.47 -5.90 -16.88
C LEU A 113 1.76 -4.57 -16.17
N GLU A 114 0.73 -3.72 -16.02
CA GLU A 114 0.88 -2.38 -15.47
C GLU A 114 -0.09 -2.13 -14.30
N LYS A 115 0.29 -1.24 -13.38
CA LYS A 115 -0.56 -0.75 -12.29
C LYS A 115 -1.40 0.45 -12.77
N GLY A 116 -2.64 0.55 -12.31
CA GLY A 116 -3.56 1.62 -12.72
C GLY A 116 -4.84 1.09 -13.38
N GLU A 117 -5.47 1.93 -14.21
CA GLU A 117 -6.65 1.53 -14.98
C GLU A 117 -6.19 0.67 -16.19
N VAL A 118 -6.62 -0.58 -16.22
CA VAL A 118 -6.31 -1.54 -17.29
C VAL A 118 -7.61 -2.03 -17.90
N SER A 119 -7.60 -2.39 -19.19
CA SER A 119 -8.84 -2.75 -19.88
C SER A 119 -8.65 -3.78 -20.98
N ILE A 120 -9.61 -4.67 -21.10
CA ILE A 120 -9.84 -5.46 -22.30
C ILE A 120 -10.78 -4.63 -23.17
N GLU A 121 -10.32 -4.21 -24.34
CA GLU A 121 -11.11 -3.36 -25.24
C GLU A 121 -12.08 -4.19 -26.07
N ARG A 122 -11.61 -5.36 -26.52
CA ARG A 122 -12.35 -6.25 -27.42
C ARG A 122 -11.85 -7.69 -27.27
N ILE A 123 -12.78 -8.63 -27.21
CA ILE A 123 -12.51 -10.05 -27.43
C ILE A 123 -13.26 -10.44 -28.71
N ALA A 124 -12.54 -10.72 -29.79
CA ALA A 124 -13.11 -11.23 -31.02
C ALA A 124 -12.97 -12.75 -31.06
N LEU A 125 -14.02 -13.44 -31.49
CA LEU A 125 -13.99 -14.87 -31.79
C LEU A 125 -14.20 -15.03 -33.29
N ARG A 126 -13.15 -15.46 -33.97
CA ARG A 126 -13.24 -15.84 -35.36
C ARG A 126 -13.79 -17.25 -35.44
N VAL A 127 -14.99 -17.38 -35.98
CA VAL A 127 -15.72 -18.63 -36.18
C VAL A 127 -15.45 -19.12 -37.59
N GLU A 128 -14.52 -20.05 -37.74
CA GLU A 128 -14.18 -20.64 -39.03
C GLU A 128 -14.95 -21.95 -39.23
N GLU A 129 -15.41 -22.21 -40.45
CA GLU A 129 -15.76 -23.59 -40.83
C GLU A 129 -14.52 -24.49 -40.70
N TRP A 130 -14.69 -25.80 -40.48
CA TRP A 130 -13.57 -26.69 -40.13
C TRP A 130 -12.42 -26.73 -41.15
N ARG A 131 -12.68 -26.42 -42.43
CA ARG A 131 -11.70 -26.30 -43.52
C ARG A 131 -11.14 -24.88 -43.66
N GLY A 132 -11.71 -23.90 -42.94
CA GLY A 132 -11.27 -22.50 -42.92
C GLY A 132 -11.60 -21.72 -44.19
N LEU A 133 -12.63 -22.14 -44.92
CA LEU A 133 -13.08 -21.49 -46.17
C LEU A 133 -13.95 -20.27 -45.89
N TYR A 134 -14.90 -20.42 -44.96
CA TYR A 134 -15.78 -19.37 -44.48
C TYR A 134 -15.43 -19.02 -43.05
N PHE A 135 -15.51 -17.74 -42.71
CA PHE A 135 -15.42 -17.29 -41.33
C PHE A 135 -16.47 -16.24 -41.03
N ASP A 136 -16.96 -16.26 -39.80
CA ASP A 136 -17.70 -15.19 -39.18
C ASP A 136 -16.90 -14.62 -38.00
N GLU A 137 -17.22 -13.41 -37.56
CA GLU A 137 -16.53 -12.77 -36.46
C GLU A 137 -17.53 -12.32 -35.39
N LEU A 138 -17.51 -13.01 -34.26
CA LEU A 138 -18.32 -12.67 -33.10
C LEU A 138 -17.51 -11.76 -32.19
N THR A 139 -17.94 -10.52 -32.01
CA THR A 139 -17.29 -9.59 -31.08
C THR A 139 -17.98 -9.65 -29.72
N LEU A 140 -17.22 -9.99 -28.70
CA LEU A 140 -17.59 -9.87 -27.29
C LEU A 140 -17.12 -8.52 -26.77
N GLY A 141 -17.92 -7.94 -25.86
CA GLY A 141 -17.63 -6.66 -25.23
C GLY A 141 -16.33 -6.68 -24.40
N GLY A 142 -15.85 -5.48 -24.10
CA GLY A 142 -14.70 -5.26 -23.24
C GLY A 142 -15.06 -5.10 -21.76
N ALA A 143 -14.05 -5.11 -20.90
CA ALA A 143 -14.17 -4.86 -19.47
C ALA A 143 -13.00 -4.00 -18.97
N ARG A 144 -13.26 -3.15 -17.98
CA ARG A 144 -12.24 -2.30 -17.33
C ARG A 144 -11.99 -2.78 -15.92
N PHE A 145 -10.73 -2.76 -15.51
CA PHE A 145 -10.28 -3.22 -14.21
C PHE A 145 -9.32 -2.20 -13.59
N GLN A 146 -9.30 -2.17 -12.25
CA GLN A 146 -8.30 -1.42 -11.51
C GLN A 146 -7.22 -2.39 -11.03
N ALA A 147 -5.99 -2.22 -11.55
CA ALA A 147 -4.82 -2.98 -11.15
C ALA A 147 -4.07 -2.27 -10.01
N TYR A 148 -3.89 -2.98 -8.90
CA TYR A 148 -3.15 -2.56 -7.72
C TYR A 148 -1.72 -3.14 -7.74
N PRO A 149 -0.74 -2.49 -7.11
CA PRO A 149 0.62 -3.04 -7.01
C PRO A 149 0.62 -4.35 -6.21
N SER A 150 1.36 -5.37 -6.70
CA SER A 150 1.53 -6.65 -6.00
C SER A 150 2.17 -6.45 -4.63
N LEU A 151 1.55 -7.02 -3.61
CA LEU A 151 2.06 -7.04 -2.23
C LEU A 151 3.37 -7.83 -2.09
N GLU A 152 3.75 -8.65 -3.07
CA GLU A 152 4.97 -9.48 -3.03
C GLU A 152 6.19 -8.79 -3.65
N GLU A 153 6.04 -8.03 -4.74
CA GLU A 153 7.12 -7.22 -5.31
C GLU A 153 7.49 -6.03 -4.42
N LEU A 154 6.48 -5.42 -3.77
CA LEU A 154 6.68 -4.41 -2.72
C LEU A 154 7.49 -4.95 -1.52
N ARG A 155 7.46 -6.27 -1.27
CA ARG A 155 8.24 -6.93 -0.21
C ARG A 155 9.68 -7.22 -0.61
N GLU A 156 9.95 -7.46 -1.90
CA GLU A 156 11.29 -7.78 -2.39
C GLU A 156 12.14 -6.51 -2.62
N GLU A 157 11.55 -5.44 -3.16
CA GLU A 157 12.25 -4.15 -3.30
C GLU A 157 12.50 -3.48 -1.94
N ALA A 158 11.58 -3.64 -0.97
CA ALA A 158 11.74 -3.15 0.40
C ALA A 158 12.78 -3.94 1.23
N ARG A 159 13.13 -5.16 0.81
CA ARG A 159 14.06 -6.07 1.52
C ARG A 159 15.52 -5.67 1.38
N VAL A 160 15.91 -5.01 0.29
CA VAL A 160 17.32 -4.88 -0.10
C VAL A 160 18.05 -3.76 0.65
N GLU A 161 17.37 -2.72 1.15
CA GLU A 161 18.08 -1.52 1.64
C GLU A 161 17.77 -1.07 3.08
N ARG A 162 16.74 -1.60 3.77
CA ARG A 162 16.26 -1.02 5.06
C ARG A 162 16.14 -1.97 6.25
N ASN A 163 16.70 -3.18 6.17
CA ASN A 163 16.50 -4.21 7.20
C ASN A 163 17.39 -4.09 8.46
N LEU A 164 18.45 -3.28 8.47
CA LEU A 164 19.47 -3.38 9.53
C LEU A 164 19.22 -2.51 10.77
N ARG A 165 18.44 -1.42 10.71
CA ARG A 165 18.35 -0.47 11.86
C ARG A 165 17.16 -0.66 12.79
N LEU A 166 15.98 -1.07 12.31
CA LEU A 166 14.75 -1.12 13.12
C LEU A 166 14.52 -2.48 13.80
N ALA A 167 14.98 -3.56 13.17
CA ALA A 167 15.02 -4.90 13.77
C ALA A 167 15.86 -4.91 15.05
N GLU A 168 17.08 -4.35 15.00
CA GLU A 168 17.96 -4.21 16.16
C GLU A 168 17.30 -3.41 17.31
N LEU A 169 16.54 -2.37 16.98
CA LEU A 169 15.85 -1.51 17.96
C LEU A 169 14.75 -2.25 18.74
N TYR A 170 14.03 -3.17 18.10
CA TYR A 170 13.04 -4.04 18.76
C TYR A 170 13.69 -5.24 19.46
N ARG A 171 14.62 -5.94 18.80
CA ARG A 171 15.24 -7.18 19.30
C ARG A 171 16.06 -6.97 20.57
N THR A 172 16.63 -5.78 20.76
CA THR A 172 17.49 -5.52 21.93
C THR A 172 16.69 -5.14 23.18
N GLY A 173 15.36 -4.95 23.11
CA GLY A 173 14.54 -4.54 24.27
C GLY A 173 14.99 -3.23 24.94
N ARG A 174 15.96 -2.51 24.38
CA ARG A 174 16.62 -1.34 24.98
C ARG A 174 15.71 -0.11 25.02
N PHE A 175 14.67 -0.08 24.18
CA PHE A 175 13.70 1.01 24.13
C PHE A 175 12.53 0.85 25.10
N PHE A 176 11.97 -0.36 25.16
CA PHE A 176 10.86 -0.69 26.06
C PHE A 176 11.35 -1.18 27.44
N GLY A 177 12.65 -1.43 27.61
CA GLY A 177 13.29 -1.77 28.88
C GLY A 177 13.45 -0.55 29.78
N LEU A 178 12.42 -0.31 30.58
CA LEU A 178 12.44 0.55 31.77
C LEU A 178 13.32 -0.11 32.82
N GLU A 179 14.62 0.19 32.84
CA GLU A 179 15.39 0.04 34.08
C GLU A 179 15.24 1.34 34.84
N SER A 180 14.66 1.28 36.03
CA SER A 180 14.74 2.39 36.98
C SER A 180 16.22 2.62 37.33
N LEU A 181 16.57 3.81 37.80
CA LEU A 181 17.87 4.03 38.43
C LEU A 181 17.92 3.44 39.85
N ASP A 182 16.84 2.79 40.31
CA ASP A 182 16.76 2.17 41.62
C ASP A 182 17.43 0.80 41.58
N PHE A 183 18.53 0.72 42.30
CA PHE A 183 19.30 -0.49 42.52
C PHE A 183 18.38 -1.60 43.06
N LYS A 184 18.30 -2.72 42.34
CA LYS A 184 17.55 -3.92 42.76
C LYS A 184 18.45 -4.82 43.60
N ASP A 185 19.54 -5.29 43.01
CA ASP A 185 20.45 -6.24 43.63
C ASP A 185 21.82 -6.27 42.92
N LEU A 186 22.79 -6.95 43.51
CA LEU A 186 24.05 -7.32 42.88
C LEU A 186 23.98 -8.78 42.44
N ARG A 187 24.37 -9.07 41.19
CA ARG A 187 24.52 -10.44 40.71
C ARG A 187 25.85 -10.66 40.01
N GLU A 188 26.28 -11.91 39.93
CA GLU A 188 27.43 -12.28 39.10
C GLU A 188 27.19 -11.92 37.62
N TYR A 189 28.26 -11.48 36.97
CA TYR A 189 28.31 -11.17 35.55
C TYR A 189 28.04 -12.42 34.73
N GLN A 190 27.14 -12.29 33.76
CA GLN A 190 26.91 -13.29 32.73
C GLN A 190 27.37 -12.76 31.38
N HIS A 191 27.76 -13.68 30.50
CA HIS A 191 28.23 -13.32 29.18
C HIS A 191 27.13 -12.60 28.38
N GLY A 192 27.38 -11.35 27.96
CA GLY A 192 26.40 -10.49 27.30
C GLY A 192 25.92 -9.30 28.15
N ASP A 193 26.30 -9.24 29.43
CA ASP A 193 26.01 -8.10 30.28
C ASP A 193 26.81 -6.84 29.87
N ASP A 194 26.18 -5.67 30.04
CA ASP A 194 26.81 -4.39 29.73
C ASP A 194 27.93 -4.09 30.75
N PHE A 195 29.17 -3.98 30.28
CA PHE A 195 30.35 -3.67 31.09
C PHE A 195 30.22 -2.38 31.90
N ARG A 196 29.37 -1.43 31.46
CA ARG A 196 29.10 -0.18 32.20
C ARG A 196 28.34 -0.41 33.50
N ARG A 197 27.74 -1.58 33.67
CA ARG A 197 26.96 -1.96 34.85
C ARG A 197 27.77 -2.74 35.88
N ILE A 198 29.05 -3.00 35.61
CA ILE A 198 29.95 -3.67 36.54
C ILE A 198 30.17 -2.76 37.75
N ASP A 199 29.85 -3.26 38.94
CA ASP A 199 30.25 -2.63 40.18
C ASP A 199 31.69 -3.04 40.51
N TRP A 200 32.65 -2.21 40.10
CA TRP A 200 34.07 -2.48 40.32
C TRP A 200 34.42 -2.63 41.81
N LYS A 201 33.70 -1.96 42.71
CA LYS A 201 33.98 -2.02 44.16
C LYS A 201 33.49 -3.32 44.78
N ALA A 202 32.31 -3.79 44.39
CA ALA A 202 31.79 -5.10 44.79
C ALA A 202 32.64 -6.23 44.17
N SER A 203 33.01 -6.09 42.89
CA SER A 203 33.82 -7.08 42.19
C SER A 203 35.19 -7.28 42.83
N LEU A 204 35.85 -6.18 43.24
CA LEU A 204 37.12 -6.24 43.95
C LEU A 204 37.04 -6.92 45.33
N ARG A 205 35.89 -6.85 46.01
CA ARG A 205 35.70 -7.45 47.34
C ARG A 205 35.38 -8.94 47.26
N LEU A 206 34.62 -9.35 46.25
CA LEU A 206 34.14 -10.72 46.09
C LEU A 206 35.06 -11.58 45.21
N GLY A 207 35.98 -10.97 44.46
CA GLY A 207 36.93 -11.67 43.59
C GLY A 207 36.33 -12.12 42.24
N GLU A 208 35.08 -11.77 41.99
CA GLU A 208 34.32 -12.13 40.78
C GLU A 208 33.66 -10.89 40.19
N LEU A 209 33.34 -10.89 38.89
CA LEU A 209 32.68 -9.74 38.25
C LEU A 209 31.23 -9.66 38.71
N ILE A 210 30.88 -8.54 39.36
CA ILE A 210 29.55 -8.27 39.87
C ILE A 210 28.91 -7.14 39.06
N VAL A 211 27.68 -7.38 38.61
CA VAL A 211 26.87 -6.43 37.84
C VAL A 211 25.73 -5.92 38.70
N ARG A 212 25.48 -4.60 38.63
CA ARG A 212 24.30 -3.97 39.24
C ARG A 212 23.06 -4.35 38.45
N GLU A 213 22.11 -5.01 39.10
CA GLU A 213 20.77 -5.22 38.58
C GLU A 213 19.88 -4.08 39.06
N PHE A 214 19.10 -3.51 38.15
CA PHE A 214 18.18 -2.40 38.43
C PHE A 214 16.73 -2.90 38.42
N LEU A 215 15.86 -2.29 39.22
CA LEU A 215 14.44 -2.65 39.23
C LEU A 215 13.86 -2.30 37.85
N ARG A 216 13.24 -3.27 37.20
CA ARG A 216 12.39 -2.98 36.04
C ARG A 216 11.13 -2.29 36.58
N GLU A 217 10.89 -1.04 36.20
CA GLU A 217 9.60 -0.41 36.50
C GLU A 217 8.53 -1.09 35.64
N ASP A 218 7.63 -1.80 36.30
CA ASP A 218 6.41 -2.34 35.70
C ASP A 218 5.46 -1.19 35.29
N ASN A 219 4.90 -1.28 34.08
CA ASN A 219 3.70 -0.58 33.60
C ASN A 219 3.72 0.96 33.55
N VAL A 220 4.70 1.58 32.88
CA VAL A 220 4.53 2.97 32.44
C VAL A 220 3.52 3.03 31.28
N ASP A 221 2.53 3.91 31.40
CA ASP A 221 1.55 4.15 30.33
C ASP A 221 2.23 4.64 29.06
N VAL A 222 1.83 4.07 27.91
CA VAL A 222 2.25 4.54 26.60
C VAL A 222 1.26 5.56 26.10
N TYR A 223 1.73 6.75 25.71
CA TYR A 223 0.91 7.77 25.06
C TYR A 223 1.39 8.01 23.64
N ILE A 224 0.51 7.80 22.67
CA ILE A 224 0.76 8.17 21.27
C ILE A 224 0.31 9.61 21.08
N PHE A 225 1.22 10.49 20.68
CA PHE A 225 0.96 11.89 20.39
C PHE A 225 0.86 12.06 18.88
N LEU A 226 -0.33 12.39 18.37
CA LEU A 226 -0.55 12.65 16.95
C LEU A 226 -0.61 14.16 16.70
N ASP A 227 0.32 14.65 15.88
CA ASP A 227 0.33 16.00 15.34
C ASP A 227 -0.79 16.15 14.29
N ASN A 228 -1.75 17.02 14.57
CA ASN A 228 -2.87 17.34 13.71
C ASN A 228 -2.82 18.81 13.23
N THR A 229 -1.62 19.40 13.19
CA THR A 229 -1.41 20.74 12.63
C THR A 229 -1.67 20.79 11.13
N ARG A 230 -1.79 22.01 10.58
CA ARG A 230 -2.02 22.24 9.15
C ARG A 230 -1.02 21.52 8.26
N GLU A 231 0.26 21.46 8.63
CA GLU A 231 1.29 20.82 7.80
C GLU A 231 1.09 19.30 7.68
N MET A 232 0.65 18.65 8.77
CA MET A 232 0.26 17.23 8.76
C MET A 232 -0.97 16.96 7.89
N ARG A 233 -1.91 17.91 7.80
CA ARG A 233 -3.12 17.80 6.97
C ARG A 233 -2.91 18.10 5.48
N LYS A 234 -1.73 18.60 5.07
CA LYS A 234 -1.46 18.89 3.64
C LYS A 234 -1.19 17.60 2.86
N GLY A 235 -1.76 17.53 1.66
CA GLY A 235 -1.53 16.48 0.65
C GLY A 235 -2.63 16.51 -0.41
N ILE A 236 -2.28 16.33 -1.70
CA ILE A 236 -3.25 16.37 -2.81
C ILE A 236 -3.91 14.98 -3.01
N ARG A 237 -3.16 13.89 -2.80
CA ARG A 237 -3.64 12.50 -2.97
C ARG A 237 -3.79 11.72 -1.66
N ARG A 238 -2.88 11.91 -0.70
CA ARG A 238 -2.97 11.39 0.68
C ARG A 238 -2.35 12.41 1.60
N ALA A 239 -3.02 12.75 2.70
CA ALA A 239 -2.45 13.64 3.70
C ALA A 239 -1.57 12.82 4.68
N LYS A 240 -0.51 13.44 5.22
CA LYS A 240 0.36 12.77 6.21
C LYS A 240 -0.41 12.39 7.47
N ILE A 241 -1.46 13.14 7.80
CA ILE A 241 -2.38 12.85 8.90
C ILE A 241 -3.11 11.52 8.72
N ASP A 242 -3.41 11.10 7.48
CA ASP A 242 -4.08 9.83 7.21
C ASP A 242 -3.13 8.67 7.53
N TYR A 243 -1.88 8.77 7.03
CA TYR A 243 -0.81 7.84 7.36
C TYR A 243 -0.53 7.80 8.87
N GLY A 244 -0.44 8.97 9.51
CA GLY A 244 -0.28 9.09 10.95
C GLY A 244 -1.41 8.43 11.73
N SER A 245 -2.66 8.58 11.29
CA SER A 245 -3.84 7.95 11.90
C SER A 245 -3.80 6.43 11.76
N THR A 246 -3.40 5.91 10.60
CA THR A 246 -3.18 4.47 10.40
C THR A 246 -2.08 3.95 11.32
N LEU A 247 -0.97 4.68 11.43
CA LEU A 247 0.16 4.33 12.29
C LEU A 247 -0.24 4.30 13.77
N VAL A 248 -1.06 5.26 14.24
CA VAL A 248 -1.64 5.27 15.60
C VAL A 248 -2.42 3.98 15.85
N LEU A 249 -3.31 3.59 14.95
CA LEU A 249 -4.14 2.38 15.12
C LEU A 249 -3.31 1.10 15.14
N GLN A 250 -2.31 1.01 14.26
CA GLN A 250 -1.42 -0.14 14.23
C GLN A 250 -0.59 -0.24 15.52
N LEU A 251 -0.02 0.88 15.99
CA LEU A 251 0.74 0.94 17.24
C LEU A 251 -0.13 0.58 18.43
N ALA A 252 -1.33 1.18 18.52
CA ALA A 252 -2.28 0.89 19.57
C ALA A 252 -2.65 -0.60 19.58
N SER A 253 -2.97 -1.19 18.42
CA SER A 253 -3.29 -2.61 18.32
C SER A 253 -2.14 -3.52 18.77
N ALA A 254 -0.89 -3.16 18.49
CA ALA A 254 0.28 -3.96 18.88
C ALA A 254 0.65 -3.81 20.36
N LEU A 255 0.34 -2.66 20.96
CA LEU A 255 0.75 -2.32 22.32
C LEU A 255 -0.32 -2.64 23.37
N LEU A 256 -1.60 -2.61 23.01
CA LEU A 256 -2.72 -2.78 23.95
C LEU A 256 -2.79 -4.14 24.63
N ASP A 257 -2.15 -5.16 24.07
CA ASP A 257 -2.06 -6.49 24.68
C ASP A 257 -1.21 -6.47 25.95
N ASN A 258 -0.17 -5.63 25.98
CA ASN A 258 0.83 -5.61 27.05
C ASN A 258 0.78 -4.32 27.89
N TYR A 259 0.41 -3.19 27.31
CA TYR A 259 0.52 -1.85 27.90
C TYR A 259 -0.82 -1.12 27.97
N ASN A 260 -0.95 -0.18 28.91
CA ASN A 260 -1.99 0.84 28.83
C ASN A 260 -1.61 1.82 27.72
N VAL A 261 -2.51 2.05 26.76
CA VAL A 261 -2.25 2.96 25.64
C VAL A 261 -3.24 4.12 25.64
N GLY A 262 -2.72 5.34 25.73
CA GLY A 262 -3.45 6.58 25.60
C GLY A 262 -3.15 7.28 24.27
N LEU A 263 -4.02 8.19 23.87
CA LEU A 263 -3.85 9.00 22.66
C LEU A 263 -3.93 10.48 23.04
N VAL A 264 -2.99 11.28 22.55
CA VAL A 264 -3.08 12.74 22.60
C VAL A 264 -3.06 13.27 21.17
N VAL A 265 -4.11 13.98 20.78
CA VAL A 265 -4.15 14.67 19.49
C VAL A 265 -4.02 16.16 19.77
N TYR A 266 -3.06 16.82 19.12
CA TYR A 266 -2.83 18.25 19.31
C TYR A 266 -2.75 18.98 17.97
N ASP A 267 -3.09 20.26 17.98
CA ASP A 267 -2.97 21.15 16.83
C ASP A 267 -2.15 22.40 17.20
N GLU A 268 -2.28 23.47 16.43
CA GLU A 268 -1.54 24.70 16.70
C GLU A 268 -1.91 25.33 18.04
N VAL A 269 -3.12 25.13 18.55
CA VAL A 269 -3.67 25.91 19.67
C VAL A 269 -4.02 25.05 20.86
N SER A 270 -4.40 23.79 20.65
CA SER A 270 -5.03 22.95 21.65
C SER A 270 -4.54 21.49 21.63
N ALA A 271 -4.81 20.76 22.71
CA ALA A 271 -4.61 19.31 22.79
C ALA A 271 -5.77 18.58 23.47
N LYS A 272 -6.08 17.37 23.00
CA LYS A 272 -7.09 16.48 23.56
C LYS A 272 -6.46 15.16 23.99
N LEU A 273 -6.71 14.78 25.24
CA LEU A 273 -6.23 13.53 25.85
C LEU A 273 -7.35 12.48 25.88
N LEU A 274 -7.07 11.30 25.33
CA LEU A 274 -7.72 10.05 25.66
C LEU A 274 -6.82 9.30 26.67
N PRO A 275 -7.26 9.12 27.92
CA PRO A 275 -6.46 8.46 28.96
C PRO A 275 -6.04 7.05 28.57
N ALA A 276 -4.87 6.62 29.06
CA ALA A 276 -4.36 5.28 28.80
C ALA A 276 -5.19 4.20 29.52
N ARG A 277 -5.61 3.18 28.77
CA ARG A 277 -6.30 1.98 29.26
C ARG A 277 -5.85 0.75 28.44
N LYS A 278 -6.20 -0.46 28.89
CA LYS A 278 -5.98 -1.71 28.13
C LYS A 278 -7.24 -2.17 27.39
N GLY A 279 -7.04 -3.14 26.51
CA GLY A 279 -8.10 -3.97 25.92
C GLY A 279 -8.76 -3.40 24.67
N GLN A 280 -9.58 -4.23 24.02
CA GLN A 280 -10.21 -3.92 22.73
C GLN A 280 -11.13 -2.69 22.76
N ALA A 281 -11.81 -2.43 23.88
CA ALA A 281 -12.64 -1.24 24.04
C ALA A 281 -11.82 0.06 23.91
N GLN A 282 -10.54 0.03 24.31
CA GLN A 282 -9.65 1.17 24.16
C GLN A 282 -9.25 1.39 22.70
N LEU A 283 -9.03 0.33 21.93
CA LEU A 283 -8.74 0.44 20.49
C LEU A 283 -9.89 1.12 19.76
N GLU A 284 -11.13 0.76 20.08
CA GLU A 284 -12.33 1.41 19.55
C GLU A 284 -12.45 2.88 19.97
N ALA A 285 -12.10 3.21 21.22
CA ALA A 285 -12.07 4.60 21.69
C ALA A 285 -11.01 5.44 20.95
N ILE A 286 -9.83 4.86 20.69
CA ILE A 286 -8.78 5.47 19.86
C ILE A 286 -9.29 5.69 18.43
N ARG A 287 -9.91 4.67 17.81
CA ARG A 287 -10.49 4.76 16.47
C ARG A 287 -11.53 5.87 16.34
N ARG A 288 -12.47 5.96 17.29
CA ARG A 288 -13.48 7.04 17.33
C ARG A 288 -12.83 8.41 17.52
N SER A 289 -11.80 8.50 18.36
CA SER A 289 -11.08 9.75 18.64
C SER A 289 -10.31 10.29 17.44
N LEU A 290 -9.99 9.44 16.45
CA LEU A 290 -9.36 9.85 15.18
C LEU A 290 -10.37 10.29 14.11
N GLY A 291 -11.68 10.16 14.36
CA GLY A 291 -12.72 10.64 13.43
C GLY A 291 -12.79 9.89 12.10
N ILE A 292 -12.28 8.66 12.03
CA ILE A 292 -12.35 7.82 10.82
C ILE A 292 -13.80 7.37 10.61
N LYS A 293 -14.56 8.11 9.81
CA LYS A 293 -15.80 7.62 9.18
C LYS A 293 -15.44 7.04 7.81
N HIS A 294 -15.84 5.80 7.54
CA HIS A 294 -15.87 5.26 6.18
C HIS A 294 -16.99 5.98 5.42
N GLU A 295 -16.67 6.98 4.60
CA GLU A 295 -17.59 7.55 3.60
C GLU A 295 -16.83 7.95 2.32
N GLU A 296 -17.42 7.62 1.17
CA GLU A 296 -16.83 7.55 -0.17
C GLU A 296 -16.42 8.87 -0.84
N LYS A 297 -16.46 10.04 -0.18
CA LYS A 297 -16.10 11.31 -0.86
C LYS A 297 -15.28 12.22 0.04
N ALA A 298 -14.12 12.61 -0.47
CA ALA A 298 -13.24 13.68 -0.03
C ALA A 298 -13.15 13.86 1.50
N MET A 299 -12.12 13.25 2.09
CA MET A 299 -11.83 13.26 3.52
C MET A 299 -11.66 14.71 4.02
N SER A 300 -12.66 15.23 4.71
CA SER A 300 -12.51 16.41 5.57
C SER A 300 -12.70 15.97 7.02
N LEU A 301 -11.60 15.91 7.77
CA LEU A 301 -11.64 15.72 9.22
C LEU A 301 -12.25 16.97 9.85
N ARG A 302 -13.56 16.94 10.15
CA ARG A 302 -14.22 17.90 11.02
C ARG A 302 -14.33 17.30 12.41
N PHE A 303 -13.41 17.69 13.29
CA PHE A 303 -13.50 17.38 14.71
C PHE A 303 -14.44 18.37 15.39
N GLU A 304 -15.55 17.90 15.94
CA GLU A 304 -16.38 18.70 16.85
C GLU A 304 -15.72 18.75 18.24
N PHE A 305 -15.36 19.96 18.65
CA PHE A 305 -14.69 20.26 19.90
C PHE A 305 -15.72 20.43 21.03
N SER A 306 -15.62 19.58 22.05
CA SER A 306 -16.22 19.85 23.36
C SER A 306 -15.23 19.44 24.46
N ALA A 307 -14.71 20.44 25.19
CA ALA A 307 -14.62 20.49 26.65
C ALA A 307 -13.45 21.36 27.18
N SER A 308 -13.87 22.41 27.90
CA SER A 308 -13.24 23.18 28.98
C SER A 308 -11.81 22.84 29.46
N VAL A 309 -10.92 23.85 29.33
CA VAL A 309 -9.59 23.92 29.95
C VAL A 309 -9.71 24.12 31.48
N GLY A 310 -9.11 23.20 32.25
CA GLY A 310 -9.05 23.27 33.72
C GLY A 310 -8.07 24.31 34.27
N SER A 311 -8.29 24.73 35.52
CA SER A 311 -7.54 25.81 36.22
C SER A 311 -6.03 25.56 36.35
N ARG A 312 -5.57 24.30 36.48
CA ARG A 312 -4.13 23.95 36.53
C ARG A 312 -3.39 24.13 35.20
N ALA A 313 -4.06 23.92 34.06
CA ALA A 313 -3.46 24.15 32.75
C ALA A 313 -3.17 25.64 32.54
N ARG A 314 -4.05 26.53 33.02
CA ARG A 314 -3.81 27.99 33.04
C ARG A 314 -2.61 28.39 33.90
N GLU A 315 -2.36 27.67 34.99
CA GLU A 315 -1.27 27.97 35.92
C GLU A 315 0.09 27.49 35.40
N PHE A 316 0.14 26.32 34.75
CA PHE A 316 1.32 25.86 34.00
C PHE A 316 1.63 26.80 32.82
N LEU A 317 0.60 27.18 32.04
CA LEU A 317 0.72 28.20 31.00
C LEU A 317 1.32 29.49 31.57
N LYS A 318 0.84 29.99 32.71
CA LYS A 318 1.40 31.19 33.38
C LYS A 318 2.87 31.06 33.79
N LYS A 319 3.37 29.87 34.14
CA LYS A 319 4.80 29.65 34.46
C LYS A 319 5.67 29.58 33.20
N VAL A 320 5.12 29.16 32.07
CA VAL A 320 5.80 29.11 30.77
C VAL A 320 5.69 30.45 30.00
N LEU A 321 4.65 31.24 30.29
CA LEU A 321 4.33 32.53 29.64
C LEU A 321 5.22 33.76 29.93
N PRO A 322 6.11 33.86 30.95
CA PRO A 322 6.88 35.08 31.17
C PRO A 322 8.00 35.36 30.14
N MET A 323 8.07 34.61 29.03
CA MET A 323 8.98 34.87 27.91
C MET A 323 8.27 34.94 26.54
N MET A 324 6.95 35.17 26.52
CA MET A 324 6.12 35.14 25.30
C MET A 324 5.39 36.45 24.97
N LYS A 325 5.97 37.61 25.30
CA LYS A 325 5.61 38.83 24.56
C LYS A 325 6.22 38.74 23.15
N GLY A 326 5.43 38.22 22.21
CA GLY A 326 5.59 38.55 20.78
C GLY A 326 6.03 37.48 19.79
N ARG A 327 5.77 36.17 19.98
CA ARG A 327 6.10 35.17 18.94
C ARG A 327 5.04 34.07 18.77
N LYS A 328 4.46 34.02 17.55
CA LYS A 328 3.53 32.97 17.07
C LYS A 328 4.26 31.61 17.03
N GLY A 329 3.88 30.70 17.92
CA GLY A 329 4.39 29.33 17.96
C GLY A 329 3.49 28.45 18.82
N SER A 330 3.09 27.31 18.28
CA SER A 330 1.96 26.49 18.70
C SER A 330 1.95 26.04 20.17
N PRO A 331 1.07 26.58 21.04
CA PRO A 331 0.89 26.10 22.41
C PRO A 331 0.42 24.64 22.53
N GLY A 332 -0.14 24.04 21.48
CA GLY A 332 -0.76 22.71 21.54
C GLY A 332 0.16 21.57 22.00
N ILE A 333 1.41 21.47 21.53
CA ILE A 333 2.33 20.40 21.97
C ILE A 333 2.72 20.52 23.45
N PHE A 334 2.83 21.75 23.96
CA PHE A 334 3.12 21.98 25.38
C PHE A 334 1.90 21.71 26.24
N GLU A 335 0.70 22.07 25.77
CA GLU A 335 -0.55 21.67 26.42
C GLU A 335 -0.68 20.15 26.46
N ALA A 336 -0.41 19.45 25.36
CA ALA A 336 -0.40 17.99 25.26
C ALA A 336 0.48 17.33 26.33
N LEU A 337 1.71 17.84 26.50
CA LEU A 337 2.62 17.35 27.54
C LEU A 337 2.10 17.62 28.96
N SER A 338 1.44 18.77 29.17
CA SER A 338 0.89 19.14 30.48
C SER A 338 -0.31 18.29 30.92
N LEU A 339 -0.98 17.60 29.97
CA LEU A 339 -2.09 16.69 30.25
C LEU A 339 -1.62 15.38 30.92
N LEU A 340 -0.34 15.05 30.82
CA LEU A 340 0.24 13.85 31.43
C LEU A 340 0.52 14.07 32.92
N LYS A 341 -0.02 13.19 33.77
CA LYS A 341 0.09 13.32 35.24
C LYS A 341 1.40 12.75 35.81
N GLY A 342 1.95 11.72 35.18
CA GLY A 342 3.14 10.99 35.63
C GLY A 342 4.14 10.70 34.51
N PRO A 343 5.28 10.06 34.82
CA PRO A 343 6.19 9.52 33.82
C PRO A 343 5.44 8.66 32.80
N ALA A 344 5.84 8.75 31.54
CA ALA A 344 5.15 8.10 30.41
C ALA A 344 6.16 7.72 29.33
N PHE A 345 5.79 6.76 28.49
CA PHE A 345 6.47 6.53 27.21
C PHE A 345 5.69 7.24 26.10
N ILE A 346 6.28 8.25 25.50
CA ILE A 346 5.64 9.10 24.49
C ILE A 346 6.13 8.69 23.10
N ILE A 347 5.20 8.29 22.24
CA ILE A 347 5.45 8.10 20.80
C ILE A 347 4.89 9.32 20.07
N LEU A 348 5.76 10.23 19.65
CA LEU A 348 5.40 11.46 18.97
C LEU A 348 5.41 11.27 17.45
N ILE A 349 4.24 11.36 16.82
CA ILE A 349 4.05 11.30 15.38
C ILE A 349 3.91 12.73 14.84
N THR A 350 4.93 13.25 14.15
CA THR A 350 4.98 14.63 13.60
C THR A 350 5.92 14.72 12.40
N ASP A 351 5.60 15.54 11.40
CA ASP A 351 6.44 15.73 10.21
C ASP A 351 7.69 16.61 10.46
N LEU A 352 7.84 17.13 11.69
CA LEU A 352 8.90 18.05 12.12
C LEU A 352 8.93 19.38 11.36
N SER A 353 7.79 19.81 10.79
CA SER A 353 7.70 21.09 10.06
C SER A 353 7.97 22.32 10.93
N ASN A 354 7.77 22.23 12.26
CA ASN A 354 8.16 23.28 13.21
C ASN A 354 9.26 22.77 14.17
N PRO A 355 10.50 22.64 13.68
CA PRO A 355 11.54 21.94 14.40
C PRO A 355 11.94 22.62 15.71
N ARG A 356 11.86 23.96 15.79
CA ARG A 356 12.21 24.70 17.02
C ARG A 356 11.26 24.38 18.17
N ASN A 357 9.96 24.37 17.90
CA ASN A 357 8.96 24.09 18.94
C ASN A 357 8.98 22.62 19.36
N VAL A 358 9.07 21.70 18.40
CA VAL A 358 9.17 20.27 18.70
C VAL A 358 10.45 19.98 19.50
N TYR A 359 11.59 20.54 19.11
CA TYR A 359 12.85 20.36 19.84
C TYR A 359 12.75 20.85 21.28
N ARG A 360 12.16 22.03 21.51
CA ARG A 360 11.96 22.57 22.86
C ARG A 360 11.01 21.69 23.69
N ALA A 361 9.88 21.28 23.13
CA ALA A 361 8.91 20.43 23.80
C ALA A 361 9.52 19.07 24.17
N VAL A 362 10.23 18.44 23.24
CA VAL A 362 10.91 17.16 23.46
C VAL A 362 12.07 17.28 24.46
N SER A 363 12.83 18.38 24.43
CA SER A 363 13.91 18.63 25.39
C SER A 363 13.40 18.81 26.82
N GLU A 364 12.19 19.33 27.00
CA GLU A 364 11.53 19.37 28.31
C GLU A 364 10.91 18.01 28.67
N ALA A 365 10.22 17.37 27.72
CA ALA A 365 9.56 16.08 27.94
C ALA A 365 10.56 15.00 28.35
N ARG A 366 11.74 14.93 27.72
CA ARG A 366 12.76 13.91 28.01
C ARG A 366 13.31 13.94 29.44
N LYS A 367 13.08 15.02 30.19
CA LYS A 367 13.50 15.12 31.60
C LYS A 367 12.66 14.22 32.52
N ARG A 368 11.42 13.91 32.13
CA ARG A 368 10.45 13.15 32.95
C ARG A 368 9.81 11.97 32.22
N HIS A 369 9.85 11.97 30.88
CA HIS A 369 9.23 10.97 30.03
C HIS A 369 10.27 10.36 29.10
N ARG A 370 10.04 9.11 28.68
CA ARG A 370 10.76 8.54 27.53
C ARG A 370 10.06 9.00 26.27
N VAL A 371 10.82 9.38 25.24
CA VAL A 371 10.26 9.93 24.00
C VAL A 371 10.88 9.23 22.80
N LEU A 372 10.02 8.80 21.88
CA LEU A 372 10.35 8.32 20.55
C LEU A 372 9.64 9.21 19.53
N ILE A 373 10.35 9.67 18.50
CA ILE A 373 9.75 10.42 17.41
C ILE A 373 9.63 9.52 16.18
N LEU A 374 8.42 9.44 15.64
CA LEU A 374 8.11 8.84 14.35
C LEU A 374 7.75 9.97 13.39
N SER A 375 8.59 10.23 12.40
CA SER A 375 8.44 11.41 11.55
C SER A 375 8.10 11.05 10.11
N PRO A 376 6.84 11.21 9.66
CA PRO A 376 6.49 11.09 8.24
C PRO A 376 7.28 12.10 7.41
N ASN A 377 8.03 11.61 6.42
CA ASN A 377 8.93 12.40 5.59
C ASN A 377 8.18 13.21 4.55
N PRO A 378 7.98 14.53 4.74
CA PRO A 378 7.13 15.34 3.86
C PRO A 378 7.59 15.36 2.40
N ILE A 379 8.86 15.06 2.14
CA ILE A 379 9.46 15.00 0.80
C ILE A 379 8.97 13.75 0.07
N LEU A 380 8.88 12.62 0.76
CA LEU A 380 8.39 11.36 0.21
C LEU A 380 6.87 11.34 0.00
N PHE A 381 6.12 12.25 0.63
CA PHE A 381 4.68 12.45 0.40
C PHE A 381 4.38 13.45 -0.73
N TYR A 382 5.40 13.91 -1.48
CA TYR A 382 5.19 14.76 -2.66
C TYR A 382 4.44 14.01 -3.76
N SER A 383 3.37 14.62 -4.29
CA SER A 383 2.49 14.02 -5.30
C SER A 383 2.35 14.86 -6.58
N GLY A 384 3.19 15.87 -6.76
CA GLY A 384 3.23 16.69 -7.97
C GLY A 384 4.09 16.07 -9.08
N THR A 385 4.12 16.73 -10.23
CA THR A 385 4.97 16.34 -11.37
C THR A 385 6.44 16.52 -11.04
N LEU A 386 7.26 15.54 -11.39
CA LEU A 386 8.72 15.59 -11.20
C LEU A 386 9.36 16.21 -12.45
N ASP A 387 9.59 17.52 -12.41
CA ASP A 387 10.48 18.22 -13.35
C ASP A 387 11.87 18.42 -12.73
N GLU A 388 12.87 18.76 -13.56
CA GLU A 388 14.26 18.92 -13.13
C GLU A 388 14.41 19.93 -11.99
N LYS A 389 13.68 21.05 -12.06
CA LYS A 389 13.66 22.08 -11.01
C LYS A 389 13.04 21.59 -9.71
N THR A 390 11.96 20.81 -9.78
CA THR A 390 11.34 20.22 -8.59
C THR A 390 12.24 19.16 -7.97
N LEU A 391 12.93 18.37 -8.79
CA LEU A 391 13.88 17.36 -8.30
C LEU A 391 15.03 18.01 -7.54
N GLU A 392 15.64 19.06 -8.09
CA GLU A 392 16.72 19.81 -7.41
C GLU A 392 16.24 20.39 -6.07
N ARG A 393 15.03 20.95 -6.04
CA ARG A 393 14.42 21.49 -4.82
C ARG A 393 14.14 20.40 -3.78
N LEU A 394 13.60 19.26 -4.20
CA LEU A 394 13.32 18.13 -3.30
C LEU A 394 14.61 17.53 -2.74
N TYR A 395 15.66 17.45 -3.55
CA TYR A 395 16.98 16.99 -3.11
C TYR A 395 17.58 17.90 -2.03
N LYS A 396 17.57 19.22 -2.25
CA LYS A 396 18.02 20.20 -1.23
C LYS A 396 17.21 20.09 0.07
N ALA A 397 15.89 19.95 -0.03
CA ALA A 397 15.04 19.72 1.14
C ALA A 397 15.38 18.41 1.87
N TYR A 398 15.78 17.37 1.13
CA TYR A 398 16.17 16.07 1.67
C TYR A 398 17.47 16.17 2.48
N GLU A 399 18.48 16.86 1.95
CA GLU A 399 19.72 17.12 2.70
C GLU A 399 19.48 17.90 4.00
N GLU A 400 18.60 18.92 3.95
CA GLU A 400 18.21 19.67 5.14
C GLU A 400 17.48 18.79 6.16
N ARG A 401 16.62 17.89 5.69
CA ARG A 401 15.90 16.93 6.53
C ARG A 401 16.86 15.95 7.19
N GLU A 402 17.83 15.40 6.46
CA GLU A 402 18.85 14.50 7.02
C GLU A 402 19.61 15.16 8.18
N ARG A 403 20.00 16.43 8.01
CA ARG A 403 20.63 17.22 9.09
C ARG A 403 19.68 17.44 10.26
N LEU A 404 18.38 17.61 9.99
CA LEU A 404 17.36 17.76 11.03
C LEU A 404 17.18 16.46 11.84
N ILE A 405 17.05 15.32 11.18
CA ILE A 405 16.89 14.01 11.81
C ILE A 405 18.12 13.66 12.65
N LYS A 406 19.33 13.96 12.18
CA LYS A 406 20.56 13.79 12.98
C LYS A 406 20.54 14.62 14.27
N ARG A 407 20.08 15.88 14.21
CA ARG A 407 19.95 16.75 15.39
C ARG A 407 18.92 16.22 16.38
N PHE A 408 17.78 15.73 15.91
CA PHE A 408 16.78 15.13 16.78
C PHE A 408 17.26 13.81 17.39
N ASN A 409 17.92 12.94 16.63
CA ASN A 409 18.51 11.69 17.14
C ASN A 409 19.54 11.89 18.25
N ALA A 410 20.27 13.01 18.24
CA ALA A 410 21.15 13.38 19.36
C ALA A 410 20.38 13.74 20.65
N LEU A 411 19.11 14.12 20.54
CA LEU A 411 18.24 14.50 21.65
C LEU A 411 17.41 13.31 22.15
N VAL A 412 16.66 12.69 21.23
CA VAL A 412 15.81 11.53 21.42
C VAL A 412 15.77 10.69 20.14
N PRO A 413 15.54 9.38 20.25
CA PRO A 413 15.47 8.51 19.09
C PRO A 413 14.36 8.94 18.13
N THR A 414 14.72 9.07 16.86
CA THR A 414 13.90 9.68 15.82
C THR A 414 14.01 8.86 14.54
N ILE A 415 12.89 8.31 14.12
CA ILE A 415 12.77 7.47 12.93
C ILE A 415 12.09 8.29 11.83
N ASP A 416 12.74 8.36 10.67
CA ASP A 416 12.16 8.97 9.47
C ASP A 416 11.34 7.93 8.71
N LEU A 417 10.11 8.25 8.35
CA LEU A 417 9.12 7.31 7.79
C LEU A 417 8.65 7.74 6.40
N GLY A 418 8.68 6.83 5.44
CA GLY A 418 8.07 6.96 4.12
C GLY A 418 6.61 6.50 4.07
N PRO A 419 5.89 6.79 2.98
CA PRO A 419 4.47 6.43 2.81
C PRO A 419 4.15 4.93 2.84
N SER A 420 5.16 4.09 2.61
CA SER A 420 5.04 2.64 2.61
C SER A 420 5.40 2.00 3.95
N ASP A 421 6.11 2.71 4.84
CA ASP A 421 6.66 2.10 6.05
C ASP A 421 5.55 1.87 7.10
N TYR A 422 4.89 0.70 7.10
CA TYR A 422 3.87 0.32 8.09
C TYR A 422 4.40 -0.69 9.12
N LEU A 423 3.71 -0.84 10.27
CA LEU A 423 4.14 -1.73 11.35
C LEU A 423 4.32 -3.20 10.96
N ARG A 424 3.60 -3.74 9.97
CA ARG A 424 3.82 -5.12 9.47
C ARG A 424 5.10 -5.27 8.66
N GLU A 425 5.54 -4.22 7.99
CA GLU A 425 6.83 -4.18 7.28
C GLU A 425 7.97 -3.95 8.27
N ILE A 426 7.73 -3.15 9.31
CA ILE A 426 8.62 -3.04 10.46
C ILE A 426 8.73 -4.40 11.17
N ALA A 427 7.62 -5.14 11.34
CA ALA A 427 7.52 -6.42 12.06
C ALA A 427 8.05 -7.65 11.31
N ARG A 428 7.98 -7.69 9.98
CA ARG A 428 8.61 -8.77 9.20
C ARG A 428 10.13 -8.69 9.15
N VAL A 429 10.64 -7.55 9.58
CA VAL A 429 12.05 -7.22 9.68
C VAL A 429 12.53 -7.33 11.14
N MET A 430 11.63 -7.19 12.13
CA MET A 430 11.83 -7.59 13.55
C MET A 430 12.22 -9.07 13.65
#